data_AF-A0A7S3Y1H8-F1
#
_entry.id   AF-A0A7S3Y1H8-F1
#
_cell.length_a   1.000
_cell.length_b   1.000
_cell.length_c   1.000
_cell.angle_alpha   90.00
_cell.angle_beta   90.00
_cell.angle_gamma   90.00
#
_symmetry.space_group_name_H-M   'P 1'
#
loop_
_entity.id
_entity.type
_entity.pdbx_description
1 polymer ?
#
loop_
_entity_poly.entity_id
_entity_poly.type
_entity_poly.pdbx_seq_one_letter_code
_entity_poly.pdbx_strand_id
1 'polypeptide(L)'
;RKGRFCSPHKLEGMVMLYSTICEFSGCTTHAIFAHEGYKARFCSQHKLEGMVNVKQTCKKCEHPSCIVQPTFNFEGQSIPRFCVKHKLEGMSNIKAKRCLASGCNTQARFKFEGEAVQFCGKHKLEGMFNARIGKKWLARKEEGKVTDREAPGPPI
;
A
#
# COMPACT_ATOMS: atom_id res chain seq x y z
N ARG A 1 -21.30 -18.03 14.08
CA ARG A 1 -21.30 -16.68 14.70
C ARG A 1 -21.16 -15.62 13.59
N LYS A 2 -21.89 -14.51 13.66
CA LYS A 2 -21.82 -13.38 12.72
C LYS A 2 -21.28 -12.14 13.42
N GLY A 3 -20.28 -11.47 12.85
CA GLY A 3 -19.74 -10.22 13.41
C GLY A 3 -20.74 -9.07 13.30
N ARG A 4 -20.86 -8.26 14.36
CA ARG A 4 -21.74 -7.07 14.41
C ARG A 4 -21.03 -5.77 14.02
N PHE A 5 -19.75 -5.65 14.39
CA PHE A 5 -18.95 -4.44 14.17
C PHE A 5 -17.63 -4.79 13.46
N CYS A 6 -17.14 -3.90 12.61
CA CYS A 6 -15.80 -4.02 12.02
C CYS A 6 -14.74 -3.52 13.00
N SER A 7 -13.46 -3.86 12.76
CA SER A 7 -12.33 -3.50 13.64
C SER A 7 -12.29 -2.01 14.04
N PRO A 8 -12.55 -1.05 13.13
CA PRO A 8 -12.61 0.39 13.49
C PRO A 8 -13.81 0.80 14.35
N HIS A 9 -14.90 0.02 14.36
CA HIS A 9 -16.15 0.34 15.06
C HIS A 9 -16.43 -0.62 16.21
N LYS A 10 -15.42 -1.33 16.71
CA LYS A 10 -15.56 -2.24 17.85
C LYS A 10 -15.70 -1.42 19.15
N LEU A 11 -16.58 -1.86 20.06
CA LEU A 11 -16.64 -1.33 21.42
C LEU A 11 -15.55 -1.96 22.30
N GLU A 12 -15.30 -1.34 23.45
CA GLU A 12 -14.40 -1.88 24.47
C GLU A 12 -14.86 -3.29 24.89
N GLY A 13 -13.91 -4.21 25.04
CA GLY A 13 -14.18 -5.62 25.33
C GLY A 13 -14.63 -6.47 24.12
N MET A 14 -14.87 -5.90 22.93
CA MET A 14 -15.25 -6.68 21.75
C MET A 14 -14.04 -7.35 21.08
N VAL A 15 -14.22 -8.64 20.75
CA VAL A 15 -13.22 -9.48 20.07
C VAL A 15 -13.53 -9.64 18.59
N MET A 16 -12.47 -9.79 17.80
CA MET A 16 -12.60 -10.05 16.37
C MET A 16 -12.95 -11.50 16.10
N LEU A 17 -14.07 -11.75 15.43
CA LEU A 17 -14.60 -13.11 15.21
C LEU A 17 -13.95 -13.88 14.04
N TYR A 18 -13.34 -13.17 13.09
CA TYR A 18 -12.81 -13.75 11.84
C TYR A 18 -11.30 -13.61 11.66
N SER A 19 -10.61 -13.06 12.66
CA SER A 19 -9.16 -12.83 12.60
C SER A 19 -8.52 -13.19 13.91
N THR A 20 -7.43 -13.94 13.84
CA THR A 20 -6.58 -14.25 14.99
C THR A 20 -6.14 -12.94 15.65
N ILE A 21 -6.34 -12.85 16.97
CA ILE A 21 -5.87 -11.72 17.78
C ILE A 21 -4.41 -11.96 18.13
N CYS A 22 -3.64 -10.88 18.28
CA CYS A 22 -2.27 -10.94 18.76
C CYS A 22 -2.18 -11.69 20.10
N GLU A 23 -1.25 -12.62 20.25
CA GLU A 23 -1.08 -13.42 21.46
C GLU A 23 -0.38 -12.67 22.61
N PHE A 24 0.09 -11.45 22.37
CA PHE A 24 0.66 -10.62 23.42
C PHE A 24 -0.44 -10.21 24.42
N SER A 25 -0.16 -10.38 25.71
CA SER A 25 -1.14 -10.17 26.79
C SER A 25 -1.79 -8.79 26.72
N GLY A 26 -3.12 -8.74 26.73
CA GLY A 26 -3.89 -7.49 26.68
C GLY A 26 -3.96 -6.85 25.29
N CYS A 27 -3.29 -7.41 24.26
CA CYS A 27 -3.36 -6.88 22.91
C CYS A 27 -4.66 -7.32 22.21
N THR A 28 -5.39 -6.37 21.63
CA THR A 28 -6.64 -6.65 20.89
C THR A 28 -6.52 -6.40 19.39
N THR A 29 -5.29 -6.25 18.89
CA THR A 29 -4.99 -6.04 17.47
C THR A 29 -4.91 -7.37 16.73
N HIS A 30 -5.06 -7.34 15.40
CA HIS A 30 -5.02 -8.56 14.59
C HIS A 30 -3.59 -9.08 14.46
N ALA A 31 -3.43 -10.38 14.67
CA ALA A 31 -2.20 -11.07 14.34
C ALA A 31 -2.04 -11.18 12.82
N ILE A 32 -0.87 -10.75 12.32
CA ILE A 32 -0.47 -10.89 10.91
C ILE A 32 0.98 -11.36 10.75
N PHE A 33 1.74 -11.48 11.85
CA PHE A 33 3.14 -11.89 11.88
C PHE A 33 3.33 -13.26 12.51
N ALA A 34 4.22 -14.05 11.92
CA ALA A 34 4.77 -15.31 12.44
C ALA A 34 6.04 -15.67 11.64
N HIS A 35 6.74 -16.74 12.00
CA HIS A 35 7.78 -17.31 11.14
C HIS A 35 7.17 -17.88 9.85
N GLU A 36 7.98 -17.97 8.78
CA GLU A 36 7.51 -18.50 7.49
C GLU A 36 6.96 -19.93 7.66
N GLY A 37 5.83 -20.22 7.02
CA GLY A 37 5.14 -21.52 7.13
C GLY A 37 4.15 -21.63 8.31
N TYR A 38 4.16 -20.69 9.26
CA TYR A 38 3.27 -20.71 10.42
C TYR A 38 2.08 -19.75 10.29
N LYS A 39 1.00 -20.04 11.04
CA LYS A 39 -0.15 -19.14 11.16
C LYS A 39 0.24 -17.88 11.93
N ALA A 40 -0.38 -16.75 11.59
CA ALA A 40 -0.14 -15.47 12.26
C ALA A 40 -0.49 -15.55 13.76
N ARG A 41 0.45 -15.13 14.62
CA ARG A 41 0.30 -15.10 16.08
C ARG A 41 0.48 -13.72 16.69
N PHE A 42 1.23 -12.84 16.03
CA PHE A 42 1.58 -11.51 16.55
C PHE A 42 1.18 -10.38 15.61
N CYS A 43 0.95 -9.19 16.15
CA CYS A 43 0.71 -7.98 15.36
C CYS A 43 2.05 -7.31 14.99
N SER A 44 1.98 -6.20 14.24
CA SER A 44 3.18 -5.45 13.83
C SER A 44 3.99 -4.86 14.99
N GLN A 45 3.33 -4.54 16.10
CA GLN A 45 3.97 -3.97 17.29
C GLN A 45 4.62 -5.05 18.18
N HIS A 46 4.11 -6.28 18.14
CA HIS A 46 4.56 -7.39 18.98
C HIS A 46 5.23 -8.51 18.19
N LYS A 47 5.70 -8.23 16.96
CA LYS A 47 6.46 -9.22 16.18
C LYS A 47 7.80 -9.47 16.85
N LEU A 48 8.25 -10.73 16.84
CA LEU A 48 9.60 -11.09 17.25
C LEU A 48 10.57 -10.99 16.08
N GLU A 49 11.87 -11.03 16.38
CA GLU A 49 12.92 -11.12 15.36
C GLU A 49 12.70 -12.34 14.46
N GLY A 50 12.96 -12.18 13.16
CA GLY A 50 12.74 -13.24 12.17
C GLY A 50 11.28 -13.55 11.81
N MET A 51 10.30 -12.85 12.40
CA MET A 51 8.90 -12.98 11.97
C MET A 51 8.60 -12.16 10.71
N VAL A 52 7.83 -12.75 9.81
CA VAL A 52 7.37 -12.16 8.55
C VAL A 52 5.86 -11.91 8.58
N ASN A 53 5.37 -10.99 7.74
CA ASN A 53 3.94 -10.79 7.56
C ASN A 53 3.36 -11.96 6.75
N VAL A 54 2.87 -13.00 7.45
CA VAL A 54 2.46 -14.25 6.81
C VAL A 54 1.20 -14.10 5.94
N LYS A 55 0.38 -13.08 6.18
CA LYS A 55 -0.75 -12.75 5.28
C LYS A 55 -0.26 -12.25 3.92
N GLN A 56 0.89 -11.59 3.88
CA GLN A 56 1.51 -11.13 2.64
C GLN A 56 2.32 -12.23 1.95
N THR A 57 2.97 -13.13 2.70
CA THR A 57 3.77 -14.23 2.12
C THR A 57 2.94 -15.30 1.42
N CYS A 58 1.63 -15.43 1.73
CA CYS A 58 0.74 -16.33 0.98
C CYS A 58 0.51 -15.91 -0.47
N LYS A 59 0.76 -14.64 -0.83
CA LYS A 59 0.58 -14.13 -2.19
C LYS A 59 1.96 -13.93 -2.81
N LYS A 60 2.49 -14.97 -3.44
CA LYS A 60 3.78 -14.95 -4.13
C LYS A 60 3.57 -14.66 -5.61
N CYS A 61 4.59 -14.07 -6.25
CA CYS A 61 4.64 -13.93 -7.69
C CYS A 61 4.58 -15.32 -8.32
N GLU A 62 3.90 -15.44 -9.46
CA GLU A 62 3.74 -16.74 -10.13
C GLU A 62 4.95 -17.18 -10.93
N HIS A 63 5.95 -16.31 -11.05
CA HIS A 63 7.23 -16.72 -11.60
C HIS A 63 7.87 -17.73 -10.65
N PRO A 64 8.37 -18.87 -11.17
CA PRO A 64 9.04 -19.89 -10.36
C PRO A 64 10.09 -19.29 -9.43
N SER A 65 10.10 -19.77 -8.18
CA SER A 65 11.04 -19.35 -7.12
C SER A 65 11.00 -17.86 -6.75
N CYS A 66 10.02 -17.08 -7.20
CA CYS A 66 9.90 -15.68 -6.83
C CYS A 66 9.03 -15.49 -5.58
N ILE A 67 9.65 -15.06 -4.48
CA ILE A 67 8.95 -14.76 -3.21
C ILE A 67 8.41 -13.34 -3.12
N VAL A 68 8.59 -12.52 -4.17
CA VAL A 68 8.16 -11.12 -4.18
C VAL A 68 6.64 -11.05 -4.29
N GLN A 69 6.01 -10.16 -3.52
CA GLN A 69 4.57 -9.94 -3.60
C GLN A 69 4.16 -9.44 -4.99
N PRO A 70 3.14 -10.04 -5.64
CA PRO A 70 2.68 -9.58 -6.93
C PRO A 70 1.85 -8.30 -6.79
N THR A 71 2.01 -7.44 -7.79
CA THR A 71 1.23 -6.19 -7.95
C THR A 71 0.76 -5.99 -9.39
N PHE A 72 1.24 -6.80 -10.33
CA PHE A 72 0.96 -6.67 -11.76
C PHE A 72 0.01 -7.75 -12.25
N ASN A 73 -0.89 -7.35 -13.13
CA ASN A 73 -1.69 -8.23 -13.98
C ASN A 73 -2.18 -7.44 -15.21
N PHE A 74 -2.91 -8.11 -16.09
CA PHE A 74 -3.65 -7.48 -17.19
C PHE A 74 -4.81 -6.62 -16.68
N GLU A 75 -5.25 -5.70 -17.52
CA GLU A 75 -6.41 -4.86 -17.25
C GLU A 75 -7.70 -5.70 -17.06
N GLY A 76 -8.61 -5.21 -16.22
CA GLY A 76 -9.84 -5.93 -15.86
C GLY A 76 -9.66 -7.01 -14.80
N GLN A 77 -8.42 -7.45 -14.53
CA GLN A 77 -8.14 -8.45 -13.51
C GLN A 77 -8.06 -7.82 -12.11
N SER A 78 -8.66 -8.48 -11.11
CA SER A 78 -8.68 -8.01 -9.72
C SER A 78 -7.58 -8.63 -8.84
N ILE A 79 -6.96 -9.72 -9.31
CA ILE A 79 -5.96 -10.49 -8.55
C ILE A 79 -4.58 -10.28 -9.18
N PRO A 80 -3.58 -9.75 -8.46
CA PRO A 80 -2.24 -9.56 -9.01
C PRO A 80 -1.49 -10.89 -9.04
N ARG A 81 -0.78 -11.17 -10.14
CA ARG A 81 -0.13 -12.47 -10.40
C ARG A 81 1.40 -12.33 -10.47
N PHE A 82 1.89 -11.18 -10.97
CA PHE A 82 3.32 -10.97 -11.18
C PHE A 82 3.88 -9.78 -10.40
N CYS A 83 5.17 -9.83 -10.07
CA CYS A 83 5.90 -8.69 -9.52
C CYS A 83 6.44 -7.79 -10.65
N VAL A 84 7.04 -6.66 -10.31
CA VAL A 84 7.57 -5.71 -11.31
C VAL A 84 8.64 -6.32 -12.22
N LYS A 85 9.47 -7.23 -11.67
CA LYS A 85 10.56 -7.89 -12.41
C LYS A 85 10.06 -8.97 -13.38
N HIS A 86 8.91 -9.56 -13.09
CA HIS A 86 8.35 -10.69 -13.85
C HIS A 86 7.02 -10.33 -14.52
N LYS A 87 6.71 -9.04 -14.67
CA LYS A 87 5.52 -8.61 -15.41
C LYS A 87 5.72 -8.92 -16.90
N LEU A 88 4.66 -9.36 -17.55
CA LEU A 88 4.64 -9.50 -19.01
C LEU A 88 4.38 -8.15 -19.68
N GLU A 89 4.62 -8.07 -20.98
CA GLU A 89 4.18 -6.95 -21.79
C GLU A 89 2.65 -6.79 -21.69
N GLY A 90 2.17 -5.54 -21.71
CA GLY A 90 0.75 -5.23 -21.50
C GLY A 90 0.26 -5.30 -20.04
N MET A 91 1.03 -5.84 -19.10
CA MET A 91 0.64 -5.83 -17.68
C MET A 91 0.88 -4.48 -17.01
N SER A 92 -0.04 -4.09 -16.12
CA SER A 92 0.03 -2.87 -15.32
C SER A 92 -0.07 -3.17 -13.82
N ASN A 93 0.34 -2.22 -12.98
CA ASN A 93 0.20 -2.37 -11.53
C ASN A 93 -1.26 -2.14 -11.14
N ILE A 94 -2.00 -3.22 -10.92
CA ILE A 94 -3.44 -3.18 -10.62
C ILE A 94 -3.76 -2.82 -9.16
N LYS A 95 -2.75 -2.77 -8.27
CA LYS A 95 -2.93 -2.29 -6.89
C LYS A 95 -2.79 -0.76 -6.80
N ALA A 96 -2.19 -0.13 -7.80
CA ALA A 96 -1.99 1.31 -7.80
C ALA A 96 -3.27 2.04 -8.21
N LYS A 97 -3.50 3.22 -7.61
CA LYS A 97 -4.57 4.10 -8.07
C LYS A 97 -4.32 4.52 -9.52
N ARG A 98 -5.37 4.45 -10.34
CA ARG A 98 -5.36 4.95 -11.71
C ARG A 98 -5.60 6.44 -11.76
N CYS A 99 -5.14 7.06 -12.83
CA CYS A 99 -5.45 8.44 -13.16
C CYS A 99 -6.97 8.62 -13.28
N LEU A 100 -7.53 9.70 -12.72
CA LEU A 100 -8.95 10.03 -12.81
C LEU A 100 -9.36 10.58 -14.19
N ALA A 101 -8.40 11.00 -15.01
CA ALA A 101 -8.69 11.45 -16.37
C ALA A 101 -9.34 10.33 -17.20
N SER A 102 -10.43 10.66 -17.91
CA SER A 102 -11.23 9.71 -18.66
C SER A 102 -10.38 8.97 -19.71
N GLY A 103 -10.52 7.63 -19.78
CA GLY A 103 -9.73 6.78 -20.68
C GLY A 103 -8.25 6.61 -20.31
N CYS A 104 -7.78 7.15 -19.17
CA CYS A 104 -6.37 7.07 -18.79
C CYS A 104 -6.06 5.89 -17.85
N ASN A 105 -5.37 4.88 -18.38
CA ASN A 105 -4.94 3.71 -17.59
C ASN A 105 -3.58 3.84 -16.89
N THR A 106 -2.99 5.03 -16.91
CA THR A 106 -1.69 5.26 -16.27
C THR A 106 -1.83 5.40 -14.75
N GLN A 107 -0.77 5.05 -14.03
CA GLN A 107 -0.71 5.18 -12.57
C GLN A 107 -0.77 6.66 -12.14
N ALA A 108 -1.68 6.97 -11.21
CA ALA A 108 -1.72 8.27 -10.56
C ALA A 108 -0.49 8.49 -9.66
N ARG A 109 0.13 9.65 -9.80
CA ARG A 109 1.31 10.09 -9.02
C ARG A 109 1.22 11.53 -8.54
N PHE A 110 0.30 12.31 -9.09
CA PHE A 110 0.12 13.73 -8.82
C PHE A 110 -1.14 13.96 -7.97
N LYS A 111 -1.05 14.97 -7.09
CA LYS A 111 -2.09 15.36 -6.16
C LYS A 111 -1.92 16.81 -5.74
N PHE A 112 -2.97 17.36 -5.15
CA PHE A 112 -2.88 18.56 -4.33
C PHE A 112 -2.38 18.24 -2.91
N GLU A 113 -2.01 19.29 -2.19
CA GLU A 113 -1.67 19.21 -0.78
C GLU A 113 -2.89 18.75 0.04
N GLY A 114 -2.67 17.92 1.06
CA GLY A 114 -3.76 17.31 1.83
C GLY A 114 -4.57 16.21 1.12
N GLU A 115 -4.52 16.12 -0.21
CA GLU A 115 -5.34 15.16 -0.96
C GLU A 115 -4.66 13.81 -1.24
N ALA A 116 -5.44 12.87 -1.78
CA ALA A 116 -4.95 11.60 -2.28
C ALA A 116 -4.39 11.73 -3.72
N VAL A 117 -3.55 10.79 -4.14
CA VAL A 117 -3.10 10.72 -5.55
C VAL A 117 -4.26 10.43 -6.49
N GLN A 118 -4.39 11.27 -7.51
CA GLN A 118 -5.53 11.28 -8.43
C GLN A 118 -5.11 11.29 -9.90
N PHE A 119 -4.01 11.97 -10.26
CA PHE A 119 -3.65 12.20 -11.66
C PHE A 119 -2.27 11.67 -12.02
N CYS A 120 -2.04 11.35 -13.28
CA CYS A 120 -0.71 11.02 -13.79
C CYS A 120 0.04 12.27 -14.26
N GLY A 121 1.31 12.12 -14.67
CA GLY A 121 2.10 13.26 -15.13
C GLY A 121 1.57 13.93 -16.40
N LYS A 122 0.87 13.19 -17.26
CA LYS A 122 0.24 13.75 -18.48
C LYS A 122 -1.04 14.52 -18.19
N HIS A 123 -1.68 14.26 -17.05
CA HIS A 123 -2.96 14.86 -16.65
C HIS A 123 -2.85 15.62 -15.33
N LYS A 124 -1.65 16.07 -14.98
CA LYS A 124 -1.47 16.93 -13.81
C LYS A 124 -2.08 18.30 -14.12
N LEU A 125 -2.76 18.88 -13.13
CA LEU A 125 -3.24 20.25 -13.19
C LEU A 125 -2.21 21.20 -12.56
N GLU A 126 -2.38 22.48 -12.80
CA GLU A 126 -1.62 23.51 -12.10
C GLU A 126 -1.80 23.37 -10.58
N GLY A 127 -0.72 23.60 -9.82
CA GLY A 127 -0.70 23.40 -8.37
C GLY A 127 -0.55 21.94 -7.90
N MET A 128 -0.64 20.94 -8.79
CA MET A 128 -0.38 19.55 -8.41
C MET A 128 1.11 19.22 -8.36
N PHE A 129 1.52 18.48 -7.33
CA PHE A 129 2.88 17.98 -7.20
C PHE A 129 2.95 16.45 -7.23
N ASN A 130 4.11 15.92 -7.61
CA ASN A 130 4.35 14.49 -7.58
C ASN A 130 4.48 13.99 -6.14
N ALA A 131 3.58 13.11 -5.71
CA ALA A 131 3.52 12.61 -4.34
C ALA A 131 4.78 11.85 -3.87
N ARG A 132 5.64 11.37 -4.78
CA ARG A 132 6.92 10.75 -4.42
C ARG A 132 7.99 11.79 -4.10
N ILE A 133 8.00 12.91 -4.82
CA ILE A 133 9.01 13.97 -4.68
C ILE A 133 8.56 14.99 -3.63
N GLY A 134 7.27 15.30 -3.62
CA GLY A 134 6.65 16.25 -2.70
C GLY A 134 6.85 15.91 -1.23
N LYS A 135 6.93 14.63 -0.84
CA LYS A 135 7.24 14.27 0.56
C LYS A 135 8.63 14.75 1.01
N LYS A 136 9.62 14.64 0.12
CA LYS A 136 10.99 15.09 0.39
C LYS A 136 11.09 16.61 0.35
N TRP A 137 10.28 17.25 -0.50
CA TRP A 137 10.21 18.70 -0.60
C TRP A 137 9.49 19.34 0.60
N LEU A 138 8.33 18.81 1.00
CA LEU A 138 7.57 19.26 2.19
C LEU A 138 8.43 19.15 3.45
N ALA A 139 9.11 18.01 3.65
CA ALA A 139 10.03 17.85 4.77
C ALA A 139 11.14 18.92 4.77
N ARG A 140 11.73 19.23 3.61
CA ARG A 140 12.75 20.30 3.51
C ARG A 140 12.15 21.70 3.66
N LYS A 141 10.89 21.93 3.30
CA LYS A 141 10.18 23.20 3.47
C LYS A 141 9.90 23.46 4.95
N GLU A 142 9.49 22.43 5.69
CA GLU A 142 9.34 22.47 7.16
C GLU A 142 10.67 22.75 7.86
N GLU A 143 11.79 22.27 7.31
CA GLU A 143 13.15 22.59 7.78
C GLU A 143 13.64 23.99 7.32
N GLY A 144 12.85 24.76 6.56
CA GLY A 144 13.24 26.07 6.03
C GLY A 144 14.30 26.04 4.91
N LYS A 145 14.56 24.87 4.32
CA LYS A 145 15.64 24.62 3.34
C LYS A 145 15.21 24.70 1.87
N VAL A 146 13.96 25.09 1.59
CA VAL A 146 13.42 25.31 0.23
C VAL A 146 12.23 26.26 0.32
N THR A 147 12.11 27.13 -0.68
CA THR A 147 11.03 28.12 -0.80
C THR A 147 9.94 27.64 -1.76
N ASP A 148 8.76 28.27 -1.73
CA ASP A 148 7.64 27.93 -2.64
C ASP A 148 7.97 28.09 -4.14
N ARG A 149 9.02 28.86 -4.46
CA ARG A 149 9.52 29.03 -5.83
C ARG A 149 10.30 27.81 -6.35
N GLU A 150 10.67 26.89 -5.46
CA GLU A 150 11.46 25.69 -5.76
C GLU A 150 10.61 24.40 -5.68
N ALA A 151 9.29 24.52 -5.82
CA ALA A 151 8.39 23.37 -5.90
C ALA A 151 8.90 22.40 -6.98
N PRO A 152 8.88 21.07 -6.75
CA PRO A 152 9.32 20.10 -7.74
C PRO A 152 8.41 20.21 -8.97
N GLY A 153 8.89 20.98 -9.95
CA GLY A 153 8.32 21.05 -11.28
C GLY A 153 8.32 19.65 -11.92
N PRO A 154 7.61 19.49 -13.05
CA PRO A 154 7.64 18.22 -13.76
C PRO A 154 9.10 17.84 -14.04
N PRO A 155 9.51 16.56 -13.85
CA PRO A 155 10.77 16.13 -14.41
C PRO A 155 10.67 16.32 -15.93
N ILE A 156 11.68 17.00 -16.48
CA ILE A 156 11.89 17.20 -17.91
C ILE A 156 12.06 15.84 -18.58
#